data_AF-A0A347UFW3-F1
#
_entry.id   AF-A0A347UFW3-F1
#
_cell.length_a   1.000
_cell.length_b   1.000
_cell.length_c   1.000
_cell.angle_alpha   90.00
_cell.angle_beta   90.00
_cell.angle_gamma   90.00
#
_symmetry.space_group_name_H-M   'P 1'
#
loop_
_entity.id
_entity.type
_entity.pdbx_description
1 polymer ?
#
loop_
_entity_poly.entity_id
_entity_poly.type
_entity_poly.pdbx_seq_one_letter_code
_entity_poly.pdbx_strand_id
1 'polypeptide(L)'
;MNKWIAAASALMFVTLIAHVFGGGPEVIDVVTATGLPDTVRALSSVVWHGITLMLATSAIALAYLATHHNPALEVFIAVWQIGLAALFMGYGLIQLGSLWPMPQWTVFLLMPLITFVGSRNRQATT
;
A
#
# COMPACT_ATOMS: atom_id res chain seq x y z
N MET A 1 -15.70 -13.35 11.86
CA MET A 1 -14.62 -12.47 11.37
C MET A 1 -13.49 -13.31 10.80
N ASN A 2 -13.04 -13.00 9.60
CA ASN A 2 -11.94 -13.69 8.92
C ASN A 2 -10.60 -13.17 9.45
N LYS A 3 -9.90 -14.02 10.21
CA LYS A 3 -8.64 -13.65 10.90
C LYS A 3 -7.52 -13.29 9.92
N TRP A 4 -7.49 -13.89 8.73
CA TRP A 4 -6.50 -13.59 7.70
C TRP A 4 -6.70 -12.20 7.12
N ILE A 5 -7.93 -11.86 6.75
CA ILE A 5 -8.26 -10.52 6.23
C ILE A 5 -8.08 -9.45 7.32
N ALA A 6 -8.38 -9.78 8.58
CA ALA A 6 -8.07 -8.90 9.71
C ALA A 6 -6.56 -8.66 9.86
N ALA A 7 -5.73 -9.69 9.72
CA ALA A 7 -4.28 -9.55 9.72
C ALA A 7 -3.77 -8.70 8.53
N ALA A 8 -4.34 -8.86 7.34
CA ALA A 8 -4.03 -8.02 6.18
C ALA A 8 -4.36 -6.54 6.43
N SER A 9 -5.51 -6.26 7.07
CA SER A 9 -5.88 -4.90 7.49
C SER A 9 -4.89 -4.31 8.49
N ALA A 10 -4.51 -5.08 9.53
CA ALA A 10 -3.52 -4.64 10.52
C ALA A 10 -2.16 -4.34 9.86
N LEU A 11 -1.69 -5.21 8.96
CA LEU A 11 -0.46 -4.99 8.20
C LEU A 11 -0.54 -3.72 7.33
N MET A 12 -1.70 -3.45 6.72
CA MET A 12 -1.91 -2.23 5.94
C MET A 12 -1.87 -0.97 6.82
N PHE A 13 -2.43 -1.01 8.03
CA PHE A 13 -2.30 0.09 9.00
C PHE A 13 -0.85 0.33 9.44
N VAL A 14 -0.10 -0.74 9.72
CA VAL A 14 1.34 -0.63 10.03
C VAL A 14 2.09 -0.01 8.86
N THR A 15 1.75 -0.39 7.62
CA THR A 15 2.36 0.15 6.40
C THR A 15 2.02 1.64 6.22
N LEU A 16 0.78 2.06 6.51
CA LEU A 16 0.39 3.47 6.52
C LEU A 16 1.23 4.28 7.52
N ILE A 17 1.40 3.77 8.74
CA ILE A 17 2.22 4.41 9.78
C ILE A 17 3.68 4.52 9.31
N ALA A 18 4.26 3.43 8.80
CA ALA A 18 5.62 3.44 8.28
C ALA A 18 5.79 4.39 7.09
N HIS A 19 4.80 4.49 6.20
CA HIS A 19 4.80 5.44 5.10
C HIS A 19 4.85 6.88 5.62
N VAL A 20 3.94 7.26 6.52
CA VAL A 20 3.84 8.64 7.03
C VAL A 20 5.08 9.03 7.84
N PHE A 21 5.49 8.21 8.81
CA PHE A 21 6.52 8.58 9.78
C PHE A 21 7.94 8.16 9.38
N GLY A 22 8.08 7.06 8.64
CA GLY A 22 9.38 6.61 8.12
C GLY A 22 9.70 7.27 6.80
N GLY A 23 8.79 7.17 5.83
CA GLY A 23 9.03 7.71 4.49
C GLY A 23 8.89 9.24 4.38
N GLY A 24 8.16 9.89 5.28
CA GLY A 24 8.00 11.35 5.27
C GLY A 24 9.35 12.09 5.31
N PRO A 25 10.19 11.82 6.32
CA PRO A 25 11.56 12.37 6.40
C PRO A 25 12.46 11.98 5.23
N GLU A 26 12.32 10.75 4.71
CA GLU A 26 13.17 10.26 3.61
C GLU A 26 12.80 10.85 2.25
N VAL A 27 11.53 11.22 2.05
CA VAL A 27 11.00 11.62 0.72
C VAL A 27 10.54 13.07 0.73
N ILE A 28 9.55 13.42 1.54
CA ILE A 28 8.92 14.76 1.47
C ILE A 28 9.82 15.84 2.05
N ASP A 29 10.47 15.58 3.18
CA ASP A 29 11.39 16.57 3.76
C ASP A 29 12.57 16.83 2.81
N VAL A 30 13.09 15.78 2.17
CA VAL A 30 14.14 15.90 1.15
C VAL A 30 13.65 16.69 -0.06
N VAL A 31 12.49 16.34 -0.64
CA VAL A 31 11.92 17.02 -1.82
C VAL A 31 11.66 18.50 -1.52
N THR A 32 11.13 18.82 -0.35
CA THR A 32 10.83 20.20 0.03
C THR A 32 12.07 21.03 0.31
N ALA A 33 13.16 20.40 0.77
CA ALA A 33 14.46 21.06 0.94
C ALA A 33 15.23 21.28 -0.37
N THR A 34 14.82 20.64 -1.48
CA THR A 34 15.48 20.84 -2.78
C THR A 34 15.09 22.17 -3.45
N GLY A 35 15.98 22.68 -4.32
CA GLY A 35 15.70 23.81 -5.21
C GLY A 35 14.80 23.49 -6.41
N LEU A 36 13.99 22.43 -6.36
CA LEU A 36 13.05 22.08 -7.44
C LEU A 36 12.00 23.17 -7.63
N PRO A 37 11.44 23.34 -8.85
CA PRO A 37 10.33 24.27 -9.06
C PRO A 37 9.13 23.99 -8.15
N ASP A 38 8.43 25.05 -7.71
CA ASP A 38 7.29 24.96 -6.79
C ASP A 38 6.21 24.00 -7.28
N THR A 39 5.96 23.97 -8.59
CA THR A 39 4.99 23.07 -9.23
C THR A 39 5.38 21.59 -9.06
N VAL A 40 6.68 21.27 -9.13
CA VAL A 40 7.18 19.90 -8.96
C VAL A 40 7.09 19.47 -7.49
N ARG A 41 7.41 20.37 -6.55
CA ARG A 41 7.26 20.09 -5.12
C ARG A 41 5.79 19.88 -4.75
N ALA A 42 4.89 20.73 -5.25
CA ALA A 42 3.46 20.59 -5.05
C ALA A 42 2.92 19.25 -5.62
N LEU A 43 3.32 18.88 -6.85
CA LEU A 43 2.94 17.60 -7.43
C LEU A 43 3.44 16.43 -6.59
N SER A 44 4.68 16.48 -6.13
CA SER A 44 5.27 15.44 -5.27
C SER A 44 4.50 15.29 -3.96
N SER A 45 4.11 16.40 -3.33
CA SER A 45 3.25 16.39 -2.15
C SER A 45 1.87 15.80 -2.43
N VAL A 46 1.24 16.11 -3.57
CA VAL A 46 -0.05 15.51 -3.95
C VAL A 46 0.08 14.00 -4.13
N VAL A 47 1.12 13.53 -4.81
CA VAL A 47 1.38 12.09 -4.99
C VAL A 47 1.57 11.42 -3.63
N TRP A 48 2.38 12.01 -2.74
CA TRP A 48 2.61 11.48 -1.40
C TRP A 48 1.32 11.32 -0.59
N HIS A 49 0.52 12.39 -0.48
CA HIS A 49 -0.74 12.34 0.26
C HIS A 49 -1.79 11.46 -0.44
N GLY A 50 -1.74 11.37 -1.78
CA GLY A 50 -2.54 10.43 -2.56
C GLY A 50 -2.26 8.98 -2.15
N ILE A 51 -0.97 8.61 -2.03
CA ILE A 51 -0.57 7.30 -1.52
C ILE A 51 -1.02 7.11 -0.06
N THR A 52 -0.86 8.12 0.80
CA THR A 52 -1.34 8.07 2.19
C THR A 52 -2.85 7.77 2.28
N LEU A 53 -3.68 8.51 1.54
CA LEU A 53 -5.14 8.33 1.52
C LEU A 53 -5.52 6.92 1.06
N MET A 54 -4.81 6.44 0.05
CA MET A 54 -5.01 5.16 -0.56
C MET A 54 -4.64 3.98 0.35
N LEU A 55 -3.56 4.11 1.14
CA LEU A 55 -3.23 3.15 2.20
C LEU A 55 -4.31 3.14 3.29
N ALA A 56 -4.75 4.31 3.74
CA ALA A 56 -5.78 4.44 4.76
C ALA A 56 -7.11 3.81 4.32
N THR A 57 -7.58 4.13 3.12
CA THR A 57 -8.82 3.58 2.56
C THR A 57 -8.71 2.07 2.31
N SER A 58 -7.56 1.57 1.86
CA SER A 58 -7.30 0.13 1.74
C SER A 58 -7.34 -0.59 3.10
N ALA A 59 -6.75 0.00 4.14
CA ALA A 59 -6.75 -0.56 5.49
C ALA A 59 -8.17 -0.69 6.05
N ILE A 60 -8.98 0.36 5.88
CA ILE A 60 -10.39 0.41 6.28
C ILE A 60 -11.21 -0.61 5.48
N ALA A 61 -11.00 -0.69 4.17
CA ALA A 61 -11.74 -1.61 3.32
C ALA A 61 -11.41 -3.08 3.65
N LEU A 62 -10.15 -3.41 3.96
CA LEU A 62 -9.78 -4.72 4.47
C LEU A 62 -10.40 -5.01 5.86
N ALA A 63 -10.48 -4.02 6.76
CA ALA A 63 -11.16 -4.19 8.05
C ALA A 63 -12.65 -4.52 7.86
N TYR A 64 -13.31 -3.84 6.92
CA TYR A 64 -14.69 -4.13 6.52
C TYR A 64 -14.82 -5.56 5.96
N LEU A 65 -13.92 -5.96 5.05
CA LEU A 65 -13.92 -7.30 4.44
C LEU A 65 -13.68 -8.43 5.44
N ALA A 66 -13.02 -8.14 6.57
CA ALA A 66 -12.83 -9.12 7.63
C ALA A 66 -14.17 -9.59 8.22
N THR A 67 -15.22 -8.78 8.17
CA THR A 67 -16.56 -9.13 8.69
C THR A 67 -17.59 -9.32 7.58
N HIS A 68 -17.45 -8.64 6.45
CA HIS A 68 -18.41 -8.67 5.34
C HIS A 68 -17.77 -9.29 4.10
N HIS A 69 -18.46 -10.23 3.45
CA HIS A 69 -17.95 -10.79 2.20
C HIS A 69 -18.35 -9.88 1.03
N ASN A 70 -17.36 -9.41 0.27
CA ASN A 70 -17.58 -8.63 -0.94
C ASN A 70 -16.44 -8.92 -1.95
N PRO A 71 -16.63 -9.90 -2.85
CA PRO A 71 -15.60 -10.29 -3.83
C PRO A 71 -15.12 -9.15 -4.72
N ALA A 72 -16.00 -8.24 -5.11
CA ALA A 72 -15.64 -7.13 -5.98
C ALA A 72 -14.66 -6.16 -5.30
N LEU A 73 -14.92 -5.84 -4.03
CA LEU A 73 -14.03 -5.01 -3.21
C LEU A 73 -12.70 -5.73 -2.92
N GLU A 74 -12.73 -7.03 -2.64
CA GLU A 74 -11.52 -7.86 -2.46
C GLU A 74 -10.62 -7.80 -3.70
N VAL A 75 -11.19 -8.03 -4.89
CA VAL A 75 -10.45 -7.97 -6.17
C VAL A 75 -9.94 -6.57 -6.45
N PHE A 76 -10.77 -5.54 -6.25
CA PHE A 76 -10.37 -4.15 -6.47
C PHE A 76 -9.14 -3.77 -5.64
N ILE A 77 -9.15 -4.07 -4.35
CA ILE A 77 -8.03 -3.80 -3.43
C ILE A 77 -6.79 -4.60 -3.86
N ALA A 78 -6.96 -5.87 -4.23
CA ALA A 78 -5.85 -6.72 -4.63
C ALA A 78 -5.17 -6.20 -5.91
N VAL A 79 -5.94 -5.86 -6.95
CA VAL A 79 -5.43 -5.28 -8.20
C VAL A 79 -4.67 -3.99 -7.91
N TRP A 80 -5.23 -3.15 -7.05
CA TRP A 80 -4.62 -1.88 -6.71
C TRP A 80 -3.29 -2.03 -5.95
N GLN A 81 -3.22 -2.92 -4.97
CA GLN A 81 -1.99 -3.23 -4.24
C GLN A 81 -0.91 -3.85 -5.14
N ILE A 82 -1.29 -4.78 -6.01
CA ILE A 82 -0.38 -5.39 -7.00
C ILE A 82 0.12 -4.34 -7.99
N GLY A 83 -0.76 -3.46 -8.48
CA GLY A 83 -0.41 -2.39 -9.41
C GLY A 83 0.60 -1.42 -8.81
N LEU A 84 0.42 -1.03 -7.55
CA LEU A 84 1.40 -0.20 -6.84
C LEU A 84 2.73 -0.91 -6.65
N ALA A 85 2.71 -2.17 -6.20
CA ALA A 85 3.92 -2.96 -6.05
C ALA A 85 4.69 -3.03 -7.38
N ALA A 86 3.99 -3.26 -8.49
CA ALA A 86 4.58 -3.28 -9.82
C ALA A 86 5.18 -1.92 -10.22
N LEU A 87 4.48 -0.81 -9.99
CA LEU A 87 4.99 0.53 -10.28
C LEU A 87 6.24 0.83 -9.45
N PHE A 88 6.20 0.62 -8.14
CA PHE A 88 7.34 0.91 -7.27
C PHE A 88 8.53 0.00 -7.55
N MET A 89 8.30 -1.29 -7.79
CA MET A 89 9.39 -2.21 -8.14
C MET A 89 9.96 -1.89 -9.52
N GLY A 90 9.11 -1.61 -10.50
CA GLY A 90 9.53 -1.22 -11.85
C GLY A 90 10.37 0.05 -11.83
N TYR A 91 9.88 1.12 -11.20
CA TYR A 91 10.62 2.38 -11.08
C TYR A 91 11.86 2.25 -10.18
N GLY A 92 11.82 1.46 -9.12
CA GLY A 92 12.99 1.16 -8.29
C GLY A 92 14.09 0.47 -9.10
N LEU A 93 13.75 -0.50 -9.95
CA LEU A 93 14.72 -1.18 -10.80
C LEU A 93 15.26 -0.27 -11.91
N ILE A 94 14.39 0.44 -12.64
CA ILE A 94 14.85 1.22 -13.81
C ILE A 94 15.50 2.56 -13.42
N GLN A 95 15.10 3.19 -12.31
CA GLN A 95 15.65 4.49 -11.88
C GLN A 95 16.72 4.36 -10.80
N LEU A 96 16.58 3.41 -9.87
CA LEU A 96 17.49 3.26 -8.73
C LEU A 96 18.45 2.07 -8.88
N GLY A 97 18.24 1.22 -9.89
CA GLY A 97 19.04 0.01 -10.13
C GLY A 97 18.87 -1.07 -9.05
N SER A 98 17.97 -0.87 -8.08
CA SER A 98 17.79 -1.74 -6.92
C SER A 98 16.46 -1.46 -6.23
N LEU A 99 15.91 -2.48 -5.56
CA LEU A 99 14.75 -2.35 -4.67
C LEU A 99 15.15 -1.98 -3.23
N TRP A 100 16.45 -2.08 -2.92
CA TRP A 100 16.96 -1.86 -1.57
C TRP A 100 16.84 -0.43 -1.03
N PRO A 101 16.90 0.63 -1.86
CA PRO A 101 16.68 1.99 -1.36
C PRO A 101 15.26 2.19 -0.82
N MET A 102 14.30 1.36 -1.23
CA MET A 102 12.92 1.48 -0.78
C MET A 102 12.25 0.09 -0.65
N PRO A 103 12.67 -0.74 0.32
CA PRO A 103 12.22 -2.12 0.43
C PRO A 103 10.74 -2.23 0.84
N GLN A 104 10.20 -1.19 1.48
CA GLN A 104 8.82 -1.12 1.96
C GLN A 104 7.78 -1.35 0.85
N TRP A 105 8.13 -1.07 -0.41
CA TRP A 105 7.19 -1.26 -1.52
C TRP A 105 6.96 -2.73 -1.89
N THR A 106 7.84 -3.64 -1.46
CA THR A 106 7.63 -5.08 -1.63
C THR A 106 6.54 -5.63 -0.70
N VAL A 107 6.28 -4.93 0.42
CA VAL A 107 5.28 -5.32 1.42
C VAL A 107 3.87 -5.31 0.80
N PHE A 108 3.62 -4.47 -0.21
CA PHE A 108 2.34 -4.44 -0.94
C PHE A 108 1.94 -5.77 -1.58
N LEU A 109 2.87 -6.70 -1.81
CA LEU A 109 2.57 -8.03 -2.32
C LEU A 109 2.06 -8.99 -1.23
N LEU A 110 2.34 -8.70 0.05
CA LEU A 110 1.95 -9.56 1.16
C LEU A 110 0.45 -9.43 1.47
N MET A 111 -0.11 -8.23 1.44
CA MET A 111 -1.54 -8.00 1.72
C MET A 111 -2.49 -8.73 0.75
N PRO A 112 -2.33 -8.69 -0.59
CA PRO A 112 -3.21 -9.41 -1.49
C PRO A 112 -3.04 -10.92 -1.36
N LEU A 113 -1.82 -11.40 -1.07
CA LEU A 113 -1.56 -12.82 -0.79
C LEU A 113 -2.30 -13.31 0.46
N ILE A 114 -2.17 -12.58 1.57
CA ILE A 114 -2.84 -12.92 2.84
C ILE A 114 -4.37 -12.86 2.67
N THR A 115 -4.87 -11.85 1.95
CA THR A 115 -6.30 -11.69 1.66
C THR A 115 -6.82 -12.87 0.83
N PHE A 116 -6.10 -13.28 -0.21
CA PHE A 116 -6.45 -14.43 -1.05
C PHE A 116 -6.56 -15.74 -0.25
N VAL A 117 -5.58 -16.01 0.62
CA VAL A 117 -5.62 -17.17 1.53
C VAL A 117 -6.86 -17.10 2.43
N GLY A 118 -7.15 -15.92 2.98
CA GLY A 118 -8.36 -15.67 3.77
C GLY A 118 -9.66 -15.96 3.02
N SER A 119 -9.77 -15.50 1.77
CA SER A 119 -10.97 -15.68 0.95
C SER A 119 -11.20 -17.13 0.56
N ARG A 120 -10.15 -17.88 0.21
CA ARG A 120 -10.25 -19.33 -0.08
C ARG A 120 -10.73 -20.12 1.13
N ASN A 121 -10.21 -19.83 2.31
CA ASN A 121 -10.61 -20.51 3.54
C ASN A 121 -12.08 -20.23 3.89
N ARG A 122 -12.62 -19.06 3.52
CA ARG A 122 -14.04 -18.74 3.73
C ARG A 122 -14.95 -19.59 2.84
N GLN A 123 -14.61 -19.73 1.56
CA GLN A 123 -15.39 -20.51 0.60
C GLN A 123 -15.40 -22.02 0.91
N ALA A 124 -14.34 -22.55 1.54
CA ALA A 124 -14.27 -23.95 1.93
C ALA A 124 -15.16 -24.31 3.14
N THR A 125 -15.66 -23.31 3.88
CA THR A 125 -16.47 -23.49 5.10
C THR A 125 -17.96 -23.19 4.90
N THR A 126 -18.37 -22.83 3.69
CA THR A 126 -19.76 -22.55 3.28
C THR A 126 -20.23 -23.61 2.31
#